data_AF-A0A351KRV9-F1
#
_entry.id   AF-A0A351KRV9-F1
#
_cell.length_a   1.000
_cell.length_b   1.000
_cell.length_c   1.000
_cell.angle_alpha   90.00
_cell.angle_beta   90.00
_cell.angle_gamma   90.00
#
_symmetry.space_group_name_H-M   'P 1'
#
loop_
_entity.id
_entity.type
_entity.pdbx_description
1 polymer ?
#
loop_
_entity_poly.entity_id
_entity_poly.type
_entity_poly.pdbx_seq_one_letter_code
_entity_poly.pdbx_strand_id
1 'polypeptide(L)'
;MSFPRSVHWFLSVSFFLAFAGGVNAADPLDAPQQVIQQTANQLQVSLQKPEYKGNFAKATTLVDQIINPHVDFDRVSMLVLGKNFKTATQDQRDRFKKEFRLLLVRTYTTAFTEYSDWKINYLPLEGDGNDKKVMVKTEILQSGGKPVAVNYRMIQDGAEWKVYDILIEGVSLLQNYRTSFNDQIEQGETIDQLIGNLAERNASALSDPEGAKKEGL
;
A
#
# COMPACT_ATOMS: atom_id res chain seq x y z
N MET A 1 28.95 -9.71 86.72
CA MET A 1 29.33 -8.32 86.37
C MET A 1 29.65 -8.28 84.88
N SER A 2 28.99 -7.35 84.17
CA SER A 2 29.24 -6.76 82.84
C SER A 2 29.67 -7.63 81.63
N PHE A 3 28.80 -7.64 80.62
CA PHE A 3 29.13 -7.73 79.17
C PHE A 3 29.89 -6.46 78.70
N PRO A 4 30.67 -6.50 77.59
CA PRO A 4 30.12 -6.26 76.23
C PRO A 4 30.76 -7.16 75.14
N ARG A 5 30.02 -7.77 74.20
CA ARG A 5 29.55 -7.24 72.89
C ARG A 5 30.62 -6.52 72.06
N SER A 6 31.13 -7.19 71.03
CA SER A 6 31.58 -6.55 69.78
C SER A 6 31.19 -7.40 68.56
N VAL A 7 30.47 -6.75 67.67
CA VAL A 7 30.01 -7.19 66.35
C VAL A 7 31.08 -6.73 65.37
N HIS A 8 31.58 -7.61 64.50
CA HIS A 8 32.29 -7.19 63.30
C HIS A 8 31.71 -7.88 62.06
N TRP A 9 31.43 -7.00 61.10
CA TRP A 9 30.59 -7.12 59.92
C TRP A 9 31.36 -7.86 58.81
N PHE A 10 30.81 -8.92 58.23
CA PHE A 10 31.32 -9.48 56.99
C PHE A 10 30.92 -8.55 55.83
N LEU A 11 31.91 -7.89 55.23
CA LEU A 11 31.76 -7.13 53.99
C LEU A 11 31.81 -8.12 52.81
N SER A 12 30.66 -8.67 52.43
CA SER A 12 30.50 -9.33 51.13
C SER A 12 30.26 -8.25 50.08
N VAL A 13 31.27 -7.97 49.25
CA VAL A 13 31.13 -7.16 48.05
C VAL A 13 30.41 -8.00 47.00
N SER A 14 29.09 -7.87 46.92
CA SER A 14 28.31 -8.44 45.83
C SER A 14 28.56 -7.66 44.54
N PHE A 15 29.23 -8.30 43.58
CA PHE A 15 29.41 -7.78 42.23
C PHE A 15 28.07 -7.86 41.49
N PHE A 16 27.31 -6.76 41.47
CA PHE A 16 26.12 -6.64 40.65
C PHE A 16 26.55 -6.45 39.19
N LEU A 17 26.53 -7.52 38.39
CA LEU A 17 26.53 -7.39 36.93
C LEU A 17 25.20 -6.73 36.53
N ALA A 18 25.24 -5.43 36.24
CA ALA A 18 24.15 -4.76 35.56
C ALA A 18 24.06 -5.32 34.14
N PHE A 19 23.15 -6.26 33.93
CA PHE A 19 22.74 -6.67 32.59
C PHE A 19 21.97 -5.49 32.00
N ALA A 20 22.68 -4.60 31.30
CA ALA A 20 22.06 -3.60 30.45
C ALA A 20 21.35 -4.35 29.32
N GLY A 21 20.07 -4.64 29.52
CA GLY A 21 19.20 -5.11 28.45
C GLY A 21 19.23 -4.06 27.35
N GLY A 22 19.90 -4.39 26.24
CA GLY A 22 19.81 -3.60 25.03
C GLY A 22 18.33 -3.51 24.66
N VAL A 23 17.79 -2.29 24.73
CA VAL A 23 16.57 -1.95 24.01
C VAL A 23 16.87 -2.23 22.54
N ASN A 24 16.36 -3.34 22.01
CA ASN A 24 16.32 -3.59 20.58
C ASN A 24 15.41 -2.49 20.00
N ALA A 25 16.02 -1.37 19.60
CA ALA A 25 15.39 -0.49 18.65
C ALA A 25 15.15 -1.34 17.41
N ALA A 26 13.90 -1.40 16.94
CA ALA A 26 13.61 -2.01 15.65
C ALA A 26 14.50 -1.32 14.61
N ASP A 27 15.15 -2.12 13.75
CA ASP A 27 15.98 -1.57 12.68
C ASP A 27 15.16 -0.56 11.88
N PRO A 28 15.76 0.58 11.49
CA PRO A 28 15.06 1.57 10.70
C PRO A 28 14.60 0.94 9.37
N LEU A 29 13.37 1.24 8.97
CA LEU A 29 12.82 0.75 7.70
C LEU A 29 13.68 1.21 6.50
N ASP A 30 13.78 0.37 5.48
CA ASP A 30 14.45 0.70 4.24
C ASP A 30 13.69 1.78 3.45
N ALA A 31 14.39 2.53 2.60
CA ALA A 31 13.80 3.60 1.79
C ALA A 31 12.47 3.23 1.07
N PRO A 32 12.34 2.09 0.35
CA PRO A 32 11.07 1.70 -0.28
C PRO A 32 9.97 1.37 0.76
N GLN A 33 10.32 0.80 1.92
CA GLN A 33 9.37 0.55 3.00
C GLN A 33 8.86 1.87 3.61
N GLN A 34 9.75 2.87 3.76
CA GLN A 34 9.39 4.20 4.27
C GLN A 34 8.36 4.90 3.39
N VAL A 35 8.44 4.76 2.06
CA VAL A 35 7.42 5.31 1.14
C VAL A 35 6.05 4.75 1.50
N ILE A 36 5.92 3.42 1.61
CA ILE A 36 4.65 2.77 1.98
C ILE A 36 4.17 3.23 3.36
N GLN A 37 5.07 3.32 4.34
CA GLN A 37 4.75 3.74 5.70
C GLN A 37 4.21 5.18 5.75
N GLN A 38 4.90 6.11 5.11
CA GLN A 38 4.53 7.52 5.12
C GLN A 38 3.20 7.74 4.41
N THR A 39 2.99 7.12 3.25
CA THR A 39 1.72 7.17 2.52
C THR A 39 0.57 6.59 3.36
N ALA A 40 0.77 5.42 3.98
CA ALA A 40 -0.24 4.79 4.84
C ALA A 40 -0.59 5.66 6.05
N ASN A 41 0.41 6.21 6.74
CA ASN A 41 0.19 7.11 7.88
C ASN A 41 -0.57 8.38 7.46
N GLN A 42 -0.21 8.96 6.31
CA GLN A 42 -0.88 10.15 5.80
C GLN A 42 -2.35 9.86 5.45
N LEU A 43 -2.65 8.72 4.82
CA LEU A 43 -4.02 8.28 4.54
C LEU A 43 -4.82 8.11 5.83
N GLN A 44 -4.24 7.42 6.81
CA GLN A 44 -4.88 7.14 8.10
C GLN A 44 -5.28 8.44 8.80
N VAL A 45 -4.38 9.42 8.89
CA VAL A 45 -4.66 10.72 9.52
C VAL A 45 -5.66 11.54 8.70
N SER A 46 -5.48 11.61 7.37
CA SER A 46 -6.26 12.51 6.52
C SER A 46 -7.71 12.07 6.41
N LEU A 47 -7.97 10.77 6.29
CA LEU A 47 -9.32 10.23 6.16
C LEU A 47 -10.16 10.32 7.45
N GLN A 48 -9.54 10.59 8.61
CA GLN A 48 -10.28 10.83 9.85
C GLN A 48 -10.96 12.21 9.91
N LYS A 49 -10.64 13.14 9.00
CA LYS A 49 -11.26 14.47 9.01
C LYS A 49 -12.75 14.39 8.65
N PRO A 50 -13.63 15.17 9.32
CA PRO A 50 -15.09 15.08 9.14
C PRO A 50 -15.57 15.24 7.69
N GLU A 51 -14.89 16.05 6.88
CA GLU A 51 -15.25 16.33 5.48
C GLU A 51 -15.14 15.13 4.53
N TYR A 52 -14.38 14.10 4.91
CA TYR A 52 -14.22 12.86 4.13
C TYR A 52 -15.10 11.72 4.66
N LYS A 53 -15.54 11.78 5.92
CA LYS A 53 -16.40 10.76 6.51
C LYS A 53 -17.79 10.78 5.86
N GLY A 54 -18.20 9.64 5.31
CA GLY A 54 -19.47 9.50 4.61
C GLY A 54 -19.54 10.21 3.25
N ASN A 55 -18.44 10.81 2.77
CA ASN A 55 -18.36 11.41 1.44
C ASN A 55 -17.31 10.68 0.60
N PHE A 56 -17.76 9.59 -0.05
CA PHE A 56 -16.89 8.70 -0.82
C PHE A 56 -16.15 9.41 -1.97
N ALA A 57 -16.82 10.33 -2.67
CA ALA A 57 -16.19 11.07 -3.77
C ALA A 57 -15.05 11.99 -3.29
N LYS A 58 -15.26 12.71 -2.17
CA LYS A 58 -14.20 13.52 -1.55
C LYS A 58 -13.07 12.67 -1.01
N ALA A 59 -13.39 11.55 -0.35
CA ALA A 59 -12.39 10.58 0.11
C ALA A 59 -11.56 10.03 -1.07
N THR A 60 -12.21 9.64 -2.17
CA THR A 60 -11.53 9.14 -3.39
C THR A 60 -10.57 10.17 -3.95
N THR A 61 -10.99 11.45 -3.99
CA THR A 61 -10.13 12.55 -4.45
C THR A 61 -8.91 12.73 -3.55
N LEU A 62 -9.07 12.68 -2.23
CA LEU A 62 -7.98 12.76 -1.27
C LEU A 62 -7.01 11.57 -1.42
N VAL A 63 -7.54 10.35 -1.57
CA VAL A 63 -6.73 9.13 -1.76
C VAL A 63 -5.92 9.23 -3.06
N ASP A 64 -6.52 9.68 -4.16
CA ASP A 64 -5.80 9.91 -5.44
C ASP A 64 -4.63 10.87 -5.24
N GLN A 65 -4.86 12.00 -4.57
CA GLN A 65 -3.84 13.02 -4.31
C GLN A 65 -2.66 12.47 -3.49
N ILE A 66 -2.94 11.63 -2.49
CA ILE A 66 -1.90 11.06 -1.62
C ILE A 66 -1.12 9.95 -2.34
N ILE A 67 -1.80 9.10 -3.12
CA ILE A 67 -1.17 7.92 -3.73
C ILE A 67 -0.46 8.25 -5.04
N ASN A 68 -0.99 9.16 -5.85
CA ASN A 68 -0.50 9.43 -7.21
C ASN A 68 1.01 9.75 -7.31
N PRO A 69 1.65 10.48 -6.38
CA PRO A 69 3.09 10.70 -6.42
C PRO A 69 3.93 9.43 -6.22
N HIS A 70 3.38 8.41 -5.55
CA HIS A 70 4.10 7.19 -5.14
C HIS A 70 3.83 5.99 -6.05
N VAL A 71 3.04 6.16 -7.11
CA VAL A 71 2.69 5.11 -8.07
C VAL A 71 3.11 5.52 -9.47
N ASP A 72 3.79 4.62 -10.18
CA ASP A 72 4.17 4.81 -11.58
C ASP A 72 3.00 4.43 -12.50
N PHE A 73 1.98 5.29 -12.58
CA PHE A 73 0.78 5.02 -13.37
C PHE A 73 1.04 4.93 -14.87
N ASP A 74 2.10 5.56 -15.38
CA ASP A 74 2.51 5.40 -16.78
C ASP A 74 2.99 3.97 -17.03
N ARG A 75 3.86 3.43 -16.16
CA ARG A 75 4.30 2.03 -16.23
C ARG A 75 3.15 1.06 -16.01
N VAL A 76 2.31 1.30 -15.01
CA VAL A 76 1.13 0.47 -14.72
C VAL A 76 0.25 0.39 -15.97
N SER A 77 -0.10 1.53 -16.58
CA SER A 77 -0.96 1.57 -17.76
C SER A 77 -0.35 0.83 -18.95
N MET A 78 0.95 1.02 -19.17
CA MET A 78 1.70 0.31 -20.22
C MET A 78 1.69 -1.20 -20.00
N LEU A 79 1.93 -1.65 -18.76
CA LEU A 79 2.00 -3.06 -18.42
C LEU A 79 0.64 -3.75 -18.49
N VAL A 80 -0.44 -3.05 -18.11
CA VAL A 80 -1.82 -3.56 -18.19
C VAL A 80 -2.29 -3.66 -19.64
N LEU A 81 -2.08 -2.63 -20.47
CA LEU A 81 -2.44 -2.69 -21.89
C LEU A 81 -1.57 -3.67 -22.68
N GLY A 82 -0.35 -3.96 -22.20
CA GLY A 82 0.51 -5.00 -22.77
C GLY A 82 0.78 -4.78 -24.26
N LYS A 83 0.43 -5.76 -25.09
CA LYS A 83 0.64 -5.69 -26.55
C LYS A 83 -0.17 -4.55 -27.21
N ASN A 84 -1.36 -4.26 -26.66
CA ASN A 84 -2.28 -3.25 -27.18
C ASN A 84 -1.78 -1.82 -26.90
N PHE A 85 -0.84 -1.64 -25.98
CA PHE A 85 -0.23 -0.34 -25.73
C PHE A 85 0.44 0.23 -26.99
N LYS A 86 1.12 -0.62 -27.78
CA LYS A 86 1.86 -0.20 -28.98
C LYS A 86 0.95 0.35 -30.08
N THR A 87 -0.26 -0.19 -30.19
CA THR A 87 -1.26 0.22 -31.20
C THR A 87 -2.17 1.34 -30.70
N ALA A 88 -2.24 1.57 -29.38
CA ALA A 88 -2.97 2.69 -28.80
C ALA A 88 -2.32 4.04 -29.16
N THR A 89 -3.16 5.01 -29.52
CA THR A 89 -2.74 6.41 -29.72
C THR A 89 -2.36 7.05 -28.38
N GLN A 90 -1.65 8.18 -28.42
CA GLN A 90 -1.29 8.91 -27.19
C GLN A 90 -2.54 9.32 -26.39
N ASP A 91 -3.58 9.81 -27.06
CA ASP A 91 -4.86 10.16 -26.44
C ASP A 91 -5.51 8.94 -25.73
N GLN A 92 -5.54 7.79 -26.40
CA GLN A 92 -6.08 6.56 -25.81
C GLN A 92 -5.28 6.12 -24.58
N ARG A 93 -3.94 6.22 -24.62
CA ARG A 93 -3.08 5.88 -23.48
C ARG A 93 -3.34 6.79 -22.28
N ASP A 94 -3.48 8.10 -22.51
CA ASP A 94 -3.72 9.06 -21.44
C ASP A 94 -5.12 8.93 -20.85
N ARG A 95 -6.14 8.71 -21.69
CA ARG A 95 -7.51 8.43 -21.24
C ARG A 95 -7.60 7.11 -20.48
N PHE A 96 -6.98 6.05 -20.98
CA PHE A 96 -6.91 4.77 -20.28
C PHE A 96 -6.22 4.91 -18.92
N LYS A 97 -5.06 5.56 -18.86
CA LYS A 97 -4.32 5.82 -17.62
C LYS A 97 -5.19 6.54 -16.60
N LYS A 98 -5.88 7.60 -17.02
CA LYS A 98 -6.79 8.36 -16.16
C LYS A 98 -7.89 7.47 -15.57
N GLU A 99 -8.62 6.75 -16.43
CA GLU A 99 -9.76 5.95 -15.98
C GLU A 99 -9.35 4.71 -15.19
N PHE A 100 -8.23 4.08 -15.55
CA PHE A 100 -7.69 2.95 -14.81
C PHE A 100 -7.14 3.35 -13.44
N ARG A 101 -6.46 4.50 -13.35
CA ARG A 101 -6.06 5.07 -12.05
C ARG A 101 -7.28 5.30 -11.16
N LEU A 102 -8.31 5.96 -11.69
CA LEU A 102 -9.52 6.24 -10.93
C LEU A 102 -10.22 4.96 -10.47
N LEU A 103 -10.27 3.93 -11.33
CA LEU A 103 -10.77 2.60 -10.96
C LEU A 103 -10.01 2.03 -9.77
N LEU A 104 -8.67 2.00 -9.82
CA LEU A 104 -7.87 1.47 -8.71
C LEU A 104 -8.10 2.28 -7.43
N VAL A 105 -8.01 3.60 -7.51
CA VAL A 105 -8.13 4.49 -6.35
C VAL A 105 -9.50 4.35 -5.69
N ARG A 106 -10.61 4.37 -6.45
CA ARG A 106 -11.95 4.24 -5.88
C ARG A 106 -12.15 2.87 -5.23
N THR A 107 -11.68 1.79 -5.85
CA THR A 107 -11.84 0.43 -5.32
C THR A 107 -11.19 0.30 -3.95
N TYR A 108 -9.99 0.86 -3.77
CA TYR A 108 -9.29 0.80 -2.48
C TYR A 108 -9.67 1.90 -1.49
N THR A 109 -10.26 3.00 -1.95
CA THR A 109 -10.83 4.03 -1.05
C THR A 109 -11.86 3.42 -0.11
N THR A 110 -12.69 2.49 -0.58
CA THR A 110 -13.63 1.76 0.28
C THR A 110 -12.92 1.12 1.46
N ALA A 111 -11.87 0.34 1.21
CA ALA A 111 -11.08 -0.31 2.25
C ALA A 111 -10.43 0.72 3.21
N PHE A 112 -9.87 1.82 2.70
CA PHE A 112 -9.28 2.85 3.55
C PHE A 112 -10.29 3.59 4.43
N THR A 113 -11.55 3.68 4.00
CA THR A 113 -12.60 4.33 4.78
C THR A 113 -13.29 3.38 5.77
N GLU A 114 -13.32 2.08 5.50
CA GLU A 114 -13.94 1.06 6.36
C GLU A 114 -13.01 0.62 7.51
N TYR A 115 -11.71 0.56 7.25
CA TYR A 115 -10.72 0.17 8.25
C TYR A 115 -9.88 1.40 8.58
N SER A 116 -10.01 2.00 9.76
CA SER A 116 -9.22 3.21 10.11
C SER A 116 -7.97 2.94 10.95
N ASP A 117 -7.90 1.77 11.58
CA ASP A 117 -6.96 1.49 12.66
C ASP A 117 -5.97 0.38 12.28
N TRP A 118 -5.61 0.31 10.99
CA TRP A 118 -4.66 -0.68 10.51
C TRP A 118 -3.28 -0.47 11.11
N LYS A 119 -2.54 -1.56 11.26
CA LYS A 119 -1.08 -1.55 11.48
C LYS A 119 -0.42 -2.33 10.36
N ILE A 120 0.80 -1.94 10.00
CA ILE A 120 1.56 -2.61 8.96
C ILE A 120 2.77 -3.28 9.61
N ASN A 121 2.87 -4.60 9.49
CA ASN A 121 4.08 -5.33 9.79
C ASN A 121 4.93 -5.38 8.52
N TYR A 122 6.17 -4.91 8.58
CA TYR A 122 7.11 -4.94 7.46
C TYR A 122 8.02 -6.14 7.60
N LEU A 123 8.08 -6.98 6.58
CA LEU A 123 9.01 -8.10 6.54
C LEU A 123 10.37 -7.63 6.01
N PRO A 124 11.48 -8.33 6.34
CA PRO A 124 12.80 -7.99 5.86
C PRO A 124 12.83 -7.84 4.34
N LEU A 125 13.46 -6.77 3.86
CA LEU A 125 13.67 -6.57 2.43
C LEU A 125 14.72 -7.58 1.94
N GLU A 126 14.37 -8.35 0.92
CA GLU A 126 15.32 -9.26 0.26
C GLU A 126 16.09 -8.47 -0.81
N GLY A 127 17.43 -8.54 -0.79
CA GLY A 127 18.29 -7.89 -1.78
C GLY A 127 19.59 -7.36 -1.17
N ASP A 128 20.49 -6.85 -2.02
CA ASP A 128 21.78 -6.27 -1.60
C ASP A 128 21.74 -4.73 -1.45
N GLY A 129 20.56 -4.13 -1.63
CA GLY A 129 20.35 -2.69 -1.54
C GLY A 129 20.70 -1.89 -2.81
N ASN A 130 21.28 -2.52 -3.84
CA ASN A 130 21.58 -1.89 -5.13
C ASN A 130 20.53 -2.17 -6.21
N ASP A 131 19.57 -3.03 -5.91
CA ASP A 131 18.49 -3.36 -6.83
C ASP A 131 17.64 -2.14 -7.14
N LYS A 132 17.44 -1.84 -8.43
CA LYS A 132 16.50 -0.80 -8.87
C LYS A 132 15.04 -1.25 -8.78
N LYS A 133 14.78 -2.53 -8.47
CA LYS A 133 13.45 -3.12 -8.34
C LYS A 133 13.43 -4.01 -7.12
N VAL A 134 12.44 -3.83 -6.26
CA VAL A 134 12.28 -4.63 -5.05
C VAL A 134 10.84 -5.06 -4.86
N MET A 135 10.64 -6.08 -4.03
CA MET A 135 9.34 -6.41 -3.49
C MET A 135 9.33 -6.09 -2.00
N VAL A 136 8.61 -5.05 -1.62
CA VAL A 136 8.35 -4.76 -0.22
C VAL A 136 7.23 -5.68 0.25
N LYS A 137 7.56 -6.61 1.15
CA LYS A 137 6.57 -7.55 1.71
C LYS A 137 6.00 -6.99 3.01
N THR A 138 4.68 -6.96 3.14
CA THR A 138 4.02 -6.49 4.37
C THR A 138 2.84 -7.37 4.76
N GLU A 139 2.45 -7.28 6.03
CA GLU A 139 1.21 -7.85 6.55
C GLU A 139 0.38 -6.73 7.19
N ILE A 140 -0.85 -6.56 6.71
CA ILE A 140 -1.81 -5.60 7.26
C ILE A 140 -2.54 -6.26 8.42
N LEU A 141 -2.36 -5.69 9.61
CA LEU A 141 -2.97 -6.16 10.85
C LEU A 141 -4.25 -5.36 11.11
N GLN A 142 -5.37 -6.08 11.23
CA GLN A 142 -6.68 -5.52 11.55
C GLN A 142 -7.18 -6.09 12.89
N SER A 143 -7.90 -5.29 13.66
CA SER A 143 -8.48 -5.72 14.93
C SER A 143 -9.46 -6.89 14.71
N GLY A 144 -9.19 -8.03 15.35
CA GLY A 144 -10.06 -9.21 15.30
C GLY A 144 -9.99 -10.06 14.01
N GLY A 145 -9.14 -9.70 13.05
CA GLY A 145 -8.91 -10.44 11.81
C GLY A 145 -7.56 -11.15 11.77
N LYS A 146 -7.37 -12.03 10.78
CA LYS A 146 -6.04 -12.55 10.44
C LYS A 146 -5.23 -11.47 9.70
N PRO A 147 -3.90 -11.45 9.85
CA PRO A 147 -3.04 -10.62 9.01
C PRO A 147 -3.31 -10.88 7.52
N VAL A 148 -3.35 -9.83 6.71
CA VAL A 148 -3.52 -9.92 5.25
C VAL A 148 -2.19 -9.56 4.59
N ALA A 149 -1.66 -10.44 3.75
CA ALA A 149 -0.41 -10.19 3.03
C ALA A 149 -0.64 -9.17 1.89
N VAL A 150 0.07 -8.05 1.93
CA VAL A 150 0.02 -7.01 0.90
C VAL A 150 1.44 -6.64 0.48
N ASN A 151 1.85 -7.14 -0.68
CA ASN A 151 3.22 -6.94 -1.18
C ASN A 151 3.24 -5.91 -2.30
N TYR A 152 4.25 -5.06 -2.31
CA TYR A 152 4.39 -3.97 -3.27
C TYR A 152 5.60 -4.23 -4.15
N ARG A 153 5.40 -4.34 -5.46
CA ARG A 153 6.53 -4.28 -6.39
C ARG A 153 6.85 -2.82 -6.64
N MET A 154 8.07 -2.45 -6.28
CA MET A 154 8.55 -1.08 -6.37
C MET A 154 9.75 -0.99 -7.30
N ILE A 155 9.90 0.16 -7.92
CA ILE A 155 11.00 0.49 -8.81
C ILE A 155 11.54 1.86 -8.45
N GLN A 156 12.85 1.99 -8.52
CA GLN A 156 13.54 3.24 -8.32
C GLN A 156 13.52 4.06 -9.61
N ASP A 157 12.97 5.27 -9.53
CA ASP A 157 12.91 6.29 -10.57
C ASP A 157 13.70 7.51 -10.11
N GLY A 158 14.94 7.62 -10.57
CA GLY A 158 15.90 8.60 -10.02
C GLY A 158 16.20 8.31 -8.55
N ALA A 159 15.84 9.24 -7.66
CA ALA A 159 16.00 9.09 -6.22
C ALA A 159 14.72 8.58 -5.52
N GLU A 160 13.61 8.44 -6.25
CA GLU A 160 12.30 8.10 -5.68
C GLU A 160 11.95 6.63 -5.91
N TRP A 161 11.28 6.03 -4.93
CA TRP A 161 10.69 4.70 -5.09
C TRP A 161 9.22 4.82 -5.45
N LYS A 162 8.81 4.14 -6.52
CA LYS A 162 7.42 4.11 -6.98
C LYS A 162 6.89 2.69 -7.04
N VAL A 163 5.66 2.51 -6.57
CA VAL A 163 4.91 1.26 -6.72
C VAL A 163 4.48 1.12 -8.18
N TYR A 164 4.63 -0.07 -8.75
CA TYR A 164 4.09 -0.38 -10.08
C TYR A 164 3.19 -1.62 -10.09
N ASP A 165 3.08 -2.35 -8.99
CA ASP A 165 2.15 -3.46 -8.81
C ASP A 165 1.94 -3.73 -7.32
N ILE A 166 0.75 -4.23 -6.98
CA ILE A 166 0.39 -4.65 -5.61
C ILE A 166 -0.11 -6.09 -5.71
N LEU A 167 0.34 -6.92 -4.78
CA LEU A 167 -0.11 -8.29 -4.63
C LEU A 167 -0.83 -8.43 -3.31
N ILE A 168 -2.10 -8.85 -3.33
CA ILE A 168 -2.90 -9.11 -2.13
C ILE A 168 -3.08 -10.62 -2.05
N GLU A 169 -2.66 -11.24 -0.94
CA GLU A 169 -2.67 -12.70 -0.76
C GLU A 169 -2.00 -13.43 -1.94
N GLY A 170 -0.90 -12.84 -2.45
CA GLY A 170 -0.14 -13.37 -3.59
C GLY A 170 -0.73 -13.08 -4.97
N VAL A 171 -1.93 -12.49 -5.05
CA VAL A 171 -2.61 -12.19 -6.32
C VAL A 171 -2.25 -10.77 -6.79
N SER A 172 -1.61 -10.65 -7.96
CA SER A 172 -1.22 -9.37 -8.56
C SER A 172 -2.41 -8.65 -9.16
N LEU A 173 -2.65 -7.42 -8.71
CA LEU A 173 -3.68 -6.56 -9.28
C LEU A 173 -3.40 -6.22 -10.74
N LEU A 174 -2.16 -5.86 -11.04
CA LEU A 174 -1.76 -5.52 -12.39
C LEU A 174 -2.00 -6.69 -13.34
N GLN A 175 -1.61 -7.89 -12.94
CA GLN A 175 -1.76 -9.08 -13.78
C GLN A 175 -3.24 -9.43 -13.99
N ASN A 176 -4.08 -9.30 -12.96
CA ASN A 176 -5.51 -9.55 -13.08
C ASN A 176 -6.16 -8.62 -14.11
N TYR A 177 -5.93 -7.30 -14.00
CA TYR A 177 -6.48 -6.33 -14.95
C TYR A 177 -5.88 -6.47 -16.35
N ARG A 178 -4.58 -6.80 -16.44
CA ARG A 178 -3.95 -7.11 -17.72
C ARG A 178 -4.69 -8.26 -18.42
N THR A 179 -4.91 -9.38 -17.73
CA THR A 179 -5.64 -10.51 -18.31
C THR A 179 -7.04 -10.08 -18.74
N SER A 180 -7.83 -9.49 -17.83
CA SER A 180 -9.21 -9.10 -18.12
C SER A 180 -9.35 -8.15 -19.32
N PHE A 181 -8.54 -7.09 -19.41
CA PHE A 181 -8.65 -6.12 -20.49
C PHE A 181 -8.10 -6.63 -21.82
N ASN A 182 -7.04 -7.45 -21.79
CA ASN A 182 -6.56 -8.05 -23.03
C ASN A 182 -7.56 -9.09 -23.56
N ASP A 183 -8.22 -9.84 -22.69
CA ASP A 183 -9.29 -10.78 -23.07
C ASP A 183 -10.48 -10.05 -23.71
N GLN A 184 -10.91 -8.91 -23.15
CA GLN A 184 -11.96 -8.06 -23.74
C GLN A 184 -11.59 -7.57 -25.14
N ILE A 185 -10.37 -7.07 -25.31
CA ILE A 185 -9.88 -6.60 -26.62
C ILE A 185 -9.77 -7.76 -27.62
N GLU A 186 -9.33 -8.94 -27.17
CA GLU A 186 -9.27 -10.14 -28.00
C GLU A 186 -10.66 -10.65 -28.44
N GLN A 187 -11.67 -10.42 -27.60
CA GLN A 187 -13.08 -10.74 -27.91
C GLN A 187 -13.75 -9.69 -28.82
N GLY A 188 -13.03 -8.66 -29.24
CA GLY A 188 -13.47 -7.69 -30.25
C GLY A 188 -13.80 -6.30 -29.72
N GLU A 189 -13.62 -6.03 -28.42
CA GLU A 189 -13.72 -4.66 -27.91
C GLU A 189 -12.56 -3.80 -28.43
N THR A 190 -12.87 -2.60 -28.90
CA THR A 190 -11.87 -1.59 -29.22
C THR A 190 -11.33 -0.94 -27.94
N ILE A 191 -10.13 -0.34 -28.02
CA ILE A 191 -9.55 0.39 -26.88
C ILE A 191 -10.47 1.54 -26.43
N ASP A 192 -11.14 2.22 -27.36
CA ASP A 192 -12.11 3.28 -27.01
C ASP A 192 -13.35 2.74 -26.29
N GLN A 193 -13.84 1.55 -26.66
CA GLN A 193 -14.93 0.88 -25.93
C GLN A 193 -14.51 0.50 -24.52
N LEU A 194 -13.32 -0.10 -24.35
CA LEU A 194 -12.77 -0.41 -23.04
C LEU A 194 -12.67 0.85 -22.15
N ILE A 195 -12.13 1.95 -22.69
CA ILE A 195 -12.03 3.23 -21.97
C ILE A 195 -13.42 3.78 -21.62
N GLY A 196 -14.37 3.71 -22.55
CA GLY A 196 -15.75 4.13 -22.32
C GLY A 196 -16.42 3.36 -21.18
N ASN A 197 -16.28 2.02 -21.19
CA ASN A 197 -16.79 1.14 -20.14
C ASN A 197 -16.17 1.48 -18.78
N LEU A 198 -14.87 1.76 -18.72
CA LEU A 198 -14.20 2.18 -17.50
C LEU A 198 -14.74 3.52 -16.97
N ALA A 199 -14.90 4.51 -17.85
CA ALA A 199 -15.42 5.82 -17.49
C ALA A 199 -16.85 5.74 -16.94
N GLU A 200 -17.71 4.92 -17.57
CA GLU A 200 -19.10 4.73 -17.16
C GLU A 200 -19.21 4.06 -15.78
N ARG A 201 -18.39 3.02 -15.53
CA ARG A 201 -18.30 2.36 -14.22
C ARG A 201 -17.76 3.31 -13.14
N ASN A 202 -16.74 4.11 -13.47
CA ASN A 202 -16.20 5.11 -12.55
C ASN A 202 -17.24 6.18 -12.17
N ALA A 203 -17.97 6.70 -13.16
CA ALA A 203 -19.03 7.68 -12.92
C ALA A 203 -20.15 7.11 -12.04
N SER A 204 -20.60 5.89 -12.36
CA SER A 204 -21.64 5.18 -11.62
C SER A 204 -21.23 4.99 -10.16
N ALA A 205 -20.01 4.48 -9.93
CA ALA A 205 -19.50 4.19 -8.59
C ALA A 205 -19.29 5.44 -7.70
N LEU A 206 -18.99 6.59 -8.30
CA LEU A 206 -18.87 7.85 -7.56
C LEU A 206 -20.23 8.44 -7.20
N SER A 207 -21.28 8.13 -7.96
CA SER A 207 -22.66 8.59 -7.71
C SER A 207 -23.45 7.66 -6.78
N ASP A 208 -23.15 6.37 -6.78
CA ASP A 208 -23.74 5.34 -5.91
C ASP A 208 -22.66 4.37 -5.40
N PRO A 209 -22.01 4.69 -4.26
CA PRO A 209 -20.94 3.86 -3.71
C PRO A 209 -21.41 2.48 -3.24
N GLU A 210 -22.69 2.29 -2.90
CA GLU A 210 -23.20 0.97 -2.47
C GLU A 210 -23.38 0.00 -3.64
N GLY A 211 -23.75 0.51 -4.83
CA GLY A 211 -23.72 -0.25 -6.07
C GLY A 211 -22.31 -0.71 -6.46
N ALA A 212 -21.30 0.15 -6.24
CA ALA A 212 -19.91 -0.12 -6.59
C ALA A 212 -19.26 -1.28 -5.81
N LYS A 213 -19.70 -1.53 -4.56
CA LYS A 213 -19.22 -2.65 -3.74
C LYS A 213 -19.57 -4.03 -4.33
N LYS A 214 -20.53 -4.10 -5.26
CA LYS A 214 -20.99 -5.34 -5.89
C LYS A 214 -20.21 -5.71 -7.15
N GLU A 215 -19.42 -4.79 -7.72
CA GLU A 215 -18.54 -5.06 -8.88
C GLU A 215 -17.22 -5.75 -8.47
N GLY A 216 -17.28 -6.60 -7.43
CA GLY A 216 -16.13 -7.19 -6.76
C GLY A 216 -15.10 -7.81 -7.71
N LEU A 217 -13.85 -7.78 -7.23
CA LEU A 217 -12.75 -8.65 -7.65
C LEU A 217 -13.23 -10.09 -7.93
#